data_AF-A0A1C4W3V1-F1
#
_entry.id   AF-A0A1C4W3V1-F1
#
_cell.length_a   1.000
_cell.length_b   1.000
_cell.length_c   1.000
_cell.angle_alpha   90.00
_cell.angle_beta   90.00
_cell.angle_gamma   90.00
#
_symmetry.space_group_name_H-M   'P 1'
#
loop_
_entity.id
_entity.type
_entity.pdbx_description
1 polymer ?
#
loop_
_entity_poly.entity_id
_entity_poly.type
_entity_poly.pdbx_seq_one_letter_code
_entity_poly.pdbx_strand_id
1 'polypeptide(L)'
;MGHGLDLRLFPYTSDLVVPDGLHRTRKVWLWVGGEMSAAVLAGLTDLEDLRLTFGEPPGVLTDLPELGRHQRLHSLQLDDAYGLDPENLPELPSLRHLTLNGTRRATATAVKARLKGGAVTVSVNGAKSEAWLAAHMDNPFRDWVEDSEAFGQAACAAYNRARRAVDAIAPEAPDRLDAAERALRGLVAELNVADDEHGLIDTNYREQAWAVFCDLAKRLCVPETQVTSWFDEGRRF
;
A
#
# COMPACT_ATOMS: atom_id res chain seq x y z
N MET A 1 29.98 -8.69 -22.05
CA MET A 1 29.39 -8.31 -20.74
C MET A 1 27.91 -8.06 -21.00
N GLY A 2 27.03 -8.97 -20.59
CA GLY A 2 25.59 -8.74 -20.73
C GLY A 2 25.12 -7.94 -19.53
N HIS A 3 24.67 -6.71 -19.77
CA HIS A 3 24.04 -5.89 -18.73
C HIS A 3 22.83 -6.66 -18.19
N GLY A 4 22.77 -6.87 -16.87
CA GLY A 4 21.63 -7.52 -16.23
C GLY A 4 20.36 -6.73 -16.49
N LEU A 5 19.24 -7.42 -16.73
CA LEU A 5 17.94 -6.78 -16.94
C LEU A 5 17.32 -6.45 -15.58
N ASP A 6 16.90 -5.19 -15.41
CA ASP A 6 16.07 -4.68 -14.31
C ASP A 6 14.64 -4.56 -14.83
N LEU A 7 13.70 -5.25 -14.19
CA LEU A 7 12.29 -5.23 -14.54
C LEU A 7 11.51 -4.46 -13.47
N ARG A 8 10.78 -3.43 -13.91
CA ARG A 8 9.87 -2.67 -13.06
C ARG A 8 8.48 -2.69 -13.63
N LEU A 9 7.52 -3.21 -12.85
CA LEU A 9 6.12 -3.29 -13.26
C LEU A 9 5.25 -2.61 -12.20
N PHE A 10 4.36 -1.75 -12.67
CA PHE A 10 3.40 -0.99 -11.87
C PHE A 10 1.99 -1.24 -12.45
N PRO A 11 1.48 -2.48 -12.41
CA PRO A 11 0.13 -2.76 -12.87
C PRO A 11 -0.89 -1.96 -12.06
N TYR A 12 -1.75 -1.22 -12.75
CA TYR A 12 -2.93 -0.57 -12.17
C TYR A 12 -4.13 -1.52 -12.03
N THR A 13 -3.94 -2.80 -12.38
CA THR A 13 -4.94 -3.87 -12.34
C THR A 13 -4.44 -5.01 -11.46
N SER A 14 -5.35 -5.79 -10.89
CA SER A 14 -5.04 -6.96 -10.03
C SER A 14 -4.21 -8.04 -10.74
N ASP A 15 -4.27 -8.10 -12.07
CA ASP A 15 -3.68 -9.20 -12.84
C ASP A 15 -2.25 -8.84 -13.28
N LEU A 16 -1.28 -9.02 -12.38
CA LEU A 16 0.12 -8.93 -12.74
C LEU A 16 0.51 -10.12 -13.63
N VAL A 17 0.99 -9.81 -14.84
CA VAL A 17 1.59 -10.80 -15.75
C VAL A 17 3.06 -10.45 -15.97
N VAL A 18 3.94 -11.39 -15.63
CA VAL A 18 5.36 -11.32 -15.99
C VAL A 18 5.52 -11.93 -17.38
N PRO A 19 6.03 -11.20 -18.38
CA PRO A 19 6.23 -11.75 -19.72
C PRO A 19 7.17 -12.95 -19.71
N ASP A 20 6.86 -13.94 -20.57
CA ASP A 20 7.73 -15.08 -20.81
C ASP A 20 9.10 -14.67 -21.35
N GLY A 21 10.09 -15.55 -21.18
CA GLY A 21 11.44 -15.35 -21.72
C GLY A 21 12.34 -14.43 -20.91
N LEU A 22 11.84 -13.85 -19.80
CA LEU A 22 12.59 -12.99 -18.88
C LEU A 22 13.49 -13.75 -17.88
N HIS A 23 13.86 -14.99 -18.18
CA HIS A 23 14.65 -15.90 -17.34
C HIS A 23 16.01 -15.35 -16.85
N ARG A 24 16.59 -14.37 -17.56
CA ARG A 24 17.87 -13.72 -17.21
C ARG A 24 17.72 -12.46 -16.34
N THR A 25 16.49 -12.11 -15.97
CA THR A 25 16.20 -10.96 -15.11
C THR A 25 16.68 -11.24 -13.71
N ARG A 26 17.53 -10.36 -13.20
CA ARG A 26 18.15 -10.52 -11.88
C ARG A 26 17.52 -9.64 -10.83
N LYS A 27 16.98 -8.50 -11.25
CA LYS A 27 16.39 -7.52 -10.34
C LYS A 27 14.98 -7.24 -10.78
N VAL A 28 14.07 -7.33 -9.83
CA VAL A 28 12.66 -7.12 -10.05
C VAL A 28 12.12 -6.22 -8.97
N TRP A 29 11.46 -5.14 -9.38
CA TRP A 29 10.65 -4.32 -8.49
C TRP A 29 9.22 -4.30 -9.01
N LEU A 30 8.29 -4.81 -8.21
CA LEU A 30 6.87 -4.80 -8.50
C LEU A 30 6.16 -3.90 -7.51
N TRP A 31 5.28 -3.04 -8.02
CA TRP A 31 4.25 -2.38 -7.23
C TRP A 31 2.91 -2.97 -7.64
N VAL A 32 2.27 -3.68 -6.73
CA VAL A 32 1.02 -4.43 -6.98
C VAL A 32 -0.11 -3.88 -6.12
N GLY A 33 -1.36 -4.31 -6.39
CA GLY A 33 -2.53 -3.98 -5.57
C GLY A 33 -2.51 -4.69 -4.21
N GLY A 34 -3.68 -5.11 -3.72
CA GLY A 34 -3.82 -5.74 -2.39
C GLY A 34 -3.34 -7.19 -2.29
N GLU A 35 -3.18 -7.88 -3.42
CA GLU A 35 -2.81 -9.30 -3.48
C GLU A 35 -1.94 -9.59 -4.71
N MET A 36 -0.99 -10.52 -4.56
CA MET A 36 -0.19 -11.07 -5.65
C MET A 36 0.17 -12.53 -5.34
N SER A 37 0.10 -13.42 -6.32
CA SER A 37 0.66 -14.76 -6.22
C SER A 37 2.16 -14.76 -6.53
N ALA A 38 2.98 -15.41 -5.71
CA ALA A 38 4.40 -15.61 -5.99
C ALA A 38 4.64 -16.50 -7.23
N ALA A 39 3.65 -17.30 -7.65
CA ALA A 39 3.76 -18.18 -8.82
C ALA A 39 3.99 -17.39 -10.12
N VAL A 40 3.57 -16.12 -10.19
CA VAL A 40 3.80 -15.26 -11.36
C VAL A 40 5.30 -15.02 -11.63
N LEU A 41 6.15 -15.24 -10.62
CA LEU A 41 7.60 -15.07 -10.73
C LEU A 41 8.30 -16.32 -11.27
N ALA A 42 7.61 -17.47 -11.43
CA ALA A 42 8.24 -18.77 -11.68
C ALA A 42 9.19 -18.81 -12.90
N GLY A 43 8.96 -17.98 -13.92
CA GLY A 43 9.81 -17.86 -15.10
C GLY A 43 11.14 -17.13 -14.89
N LEU A 44 11.33 -16.43 -13.76
CA LEU A 44 12.48 -15.60 -13.46
C LEU A 44 13.59 -16.39 -12.76
N THR A 45 14.20 -17.34 -13.47
CA THR A 45 15.14 -18.32 -12.89
C THR A 45 16.45 -17.71 -12.37
N ASP A 46 16.90 -16.58 -12.92
CA ASP A 46 18.10 -15.85 -12.47
C ASP A 46 17.81 -14.74 -11.45
N LEU A 47 16.62 -14.69 -10.85
CA LEU A 47 16.24 -13.67 -9.87
C LEU A 47 17.20 -13.64 -8.66
N GLU A 48 17.81 -12.49 -8.42
CA GLU A 48 18.80 -12.23 -7.36
C GLU A 48 18.28 -11.19 -6.35
N ASP A 49 17.55 -10.17 -6.80
CA ASP A 49 16.95 -9.13 -5.96
C ASP A 49 15.46 -8.98 -6.28
N LEU A 50 14.60 -9.13 -5.27
CA LEU A 50 13.16 -8.93 -5.39
C LEU A 50 12.68 -7.85 -4.42
N ARG A 51 12.02 -6.82 -4.94
CA ARG A 51 11.26 -5.84 -4.17
C ARG A 51 9.78 -5.93 -4.55
N LEU A 52 8.92 -6.14 -3.57
CA LEU A 52 7.47 -6.10 -3.72
C LEU A 52 6.91 -4.97 -2.85
N THR A 53 6.11 -4.10 -3.45
CA THR A 53 5.38 -3.04 -2.77
C THR A 53 3.88 -3.24 -2.99
N PHE A 54 3.12 -3.38 -1.91
CA PHE A 54 1.66 -3.49 -1.97
C PHE A 54 1.04 -2.10 -1.83
N GLY A 55 0.30 -1.66 -2.85
CA GLY A 55 -0.40 -0.37 -2.85
C GLY A 55 -1.67 -0.37 -2.00
N GLU A 56 -2.23 -1.55 -1.73
CA GLU A 56 -3.44 -1.70 -0.94
C GLU A 56 -3.21 -2.68 0.22
N PRO A 57 -3.66 -2.37 1.44
CA PRO A 57 -3.63 -3.30 2.55
C PRO A 57 -4.66 -4.43 2.34
N PRO A 58 -4.45 -5.62 2.95
CA PRO A 58 -3.34 -5.93 3.85
C PRO A 58 -2.05 -6.35 3.12
N GLY A 59 -1.98 -6.30 1.79
CA GLY A 59 -0.81 -6.73 1.04
C GLY A 59 -0.53 -8.22 1.23
N VAL A 60 -1.17 -9.06 0.41
CA VAL A 60 -1.10 -10.52 0.53
C VAL A 60 -0.22 -11.10 -0.56
N LEU A 61 0.81 -11.84 -0.15
CA LEU A 61 1.62 -12.66 -1.04
C LEU A 61 1.14 -14.11 -0.96
N THR A 62 0.31 -14.53 -1.91
CA THR A 62 -0.16 -15.93 -2.01
C THR A 62 0.88 -16.82 -2.69
N ASP A 63 0.71 -18.14 -2.57
CA ASP A 63 1.67 -19.13 -3.09
C ASP A 63 3.11 -18.90 -2.63
N LEU A 64 3.29 -18.33 -1.43
CA LEU A 64 4.60 -17.97 -0.87
C LEU A 64 5.68 -19.07 -1.00
N PRO A 65 5.37 -20.38 -0.86
CA PRO A 65 6.35 -21.45 -1.09
C PRO A 65 6.99 -21.45 -2.48
N GLU A 66 6.33 -20.92 -3.52
CA GLU A 66 6.87 -20.82 -4.88
C GLU A 66 8.13 -19.94 -4.96
N LEU A 67 8.33 -19.02 -4.01
CA LEU A 67 9.58 -18.27 -3.92
C LEU A 67 10.81 -19.19 -3.74
N GLY A 68 10.61 -20.39 -3.17
CA GLY A 68 11.67 -21.40 -2.99
C GLY A 68 12.30 -21.87 -4.31
N ARG A 69 11.67 -21.59 -5.46
CA ARG A 69 12.24 -21.89 -6.79
C ARG A 69 13.41 -20.97 -7.15
N HIS A 70 13.48 -19.78 -6.56
CA HIS A 70 14.51 -18.79 -6.84
C HIS A 70 15.75 -19.04 -5.98
N GLN A 71 16.48 -20.09 -6.32
CA GLN A 71 17.69 -20.54 -5.61
C GLN A 71 18.82 -19.51 -5.58
N ARG A 72 18.72 -18.45 -6.40
CA ARG A 72 19.68 -17.36 -6.51
C ARG A 72 19.23 -16.07 -5.82
N LEU A 73 18.07 -16.06 -5.15
CA LEU A 73 17.54 -14.88 -4.48
C LEU A 73 18.41 -14.52 -3.28
N HIS A 74 19.11 -13.38 -3.35
CA HIS A 74 20.00 -12.86 -2.32
C HIS A 74 19.31 -11.80 -1.45
N SER A 75 18.43 -11.01 -2.05
CA SER A 75 17.71 -9.92 -1.37
C SER A 75 16.22 -10.03 -1.61
N LEU A 76 15.44 -10.03 -0.52
CA LEU A 76 13.99 -9.94 -0.55
C LEU A 76 13.55 -8.72 0.26
N GLN A 77 12.82 -7.81 -0.38
CA GLN A 77 12.18 -6.68 0.27
C GLN A 77 10.67 -6.75 0.07
N LEU A 78 9.93 -6.67 1.16
CA LEU A 78 8.47 -6.63 1.19
C LEU A 78 8.04 -5.32 1.87
N ASP A 79 7.37 -4.46 1.12
CA ASP A 79 6.78 -3.20 1.59
C ASP A 79 5.26 -3.37 1.68
N ASP A 80 4.68 -3.07 2.84
CA ASP A 80 3.24 -3.15 3.15
C ASP A 80 2.60 -4.55 3.04
N ALA A 81 3.41 -5.60 3.23
CA ALA A 81 2.96 -6.99 3.24
C ALA A 81 2.42 -7.42 4.64
N TYR A 82 1.35 -6.79 5.11
CA TYR A 82 0.69 -7.15 6.38
C TYR A 82 0.02 -8.52 6.35
N GLY A 83 -0.21 -9.11 5.17
CA GLY A 83 -0.72 -10.46 4.98
C GLY A 83 0.34 -11.56 5.02
N LEU A 84 1.62 -11.23 5.20
CA LEU A 84 2.71 -12.20 5.19
C LEU A 84 2.54 -13.25 6.30
N ASP A 85 2.45 -14.51 5.89
CA ASP A 85 2.48 -15.66 6.78
C ASP A 85 3.94 -16.16 6.98
N PRO A 86 4.51 -15.98 8.18
CA PRO A 86 5.89 -16.36 8.45
C PRO A 86 6.13 -17.88 8.45
N GLU A 87 5.09 -18.70 8.64
CA GLU A 87 5.22 -20.16 8.66
C GLU A 87 5.42 -20.70 7.24
N ASN A 88 4.73 -20.10 6.27
CA ASN A 88 4.78 -20.49 4.86
C ASN A 88 5.97 -19.92 4.08
N LEU A 89 6.84 -19.13 4.73
CA LEU A 89 8.07 -18.65 4.08
C LEU A 89 8.95 -19.86 3.70
N PRO A 90 9.35 -20.03 2.42
CA PRO A 90 10.18 -21.15 2.02
C PRO A 90 11.62 -20.98 2.48
N GLU A 91 12.39 -22.07 2.46
CA GLU A 91 13.85 -21.99 2.56
C GLU A 91 14.43 -21.32 1.31
N LEU A 92 15.23 -20.29 1.51
CA LEU A 92 15.90 -19.52 0.46
C LEU A 92 17.41 -19.58 0.70
N PRO A 93 18.12 -20.60 0.17
CA PRO A 93 19.50 -20.90 0.58
C PRO A 93 20.51 -19.79 0.27
N SER A 94 20.25 -19.01 -0.77
CA SER A 94 21.10 -17.88 -1.17
C SER A 94 20.73 -16.56 -0.50
N LEU A 95 19.64 -16.50 0.27
CA LEU A 95 19.18 -15.25 0.88
C LEU A 95 20.21 -14.73 1.87
N ARG A 96 20.48 -13.43 1.81
CA ARG A 96 21.39 -12.70 2.70
C ARG A 96 20.70 -11.50 3.34
N HIS A 97 19.72 -10.92 2.66
CA HIS A 97 18.99 -9.76 3.15
C HIS A 97 17.48 -9.97 3.03
N LEU A 98 16.78 -9.81 4.16
CA LEU A 98 15.34 -9.72 4.21
C LEU A 98 14.95 -8.37 4.83
N THR A 99 14.26 -7.54 4.07
CA THR A 99 13.75 -6.24 4.53
C THR A 99 12.23 -6.29 4.57
N LEU A 100 11.66 -5.96 5.73
CA LEU A 100 10.22 -5.79 5.92
C LEU A 100 9.94 -4.33 6.27
N ASN A 101 9.26 -3.60 5.40
CA ASN A 101 8.79 -2.25 5.67
C ASN A 101 7.26 -2.29 5.77
N GLY A 102 6.66 -1.77 6.84
CA GLY A 102 5.19 -1.83 6.99
C GLY A 102 4.68 -3.27 7.10
N THR A 103 4.90 -3.92 8.25
CA THR A 103 4.42 -5.29 8.49
C THR A 103 3.79 -5.42 9.87
N ARG A 104 3.08 -6.52 10.14
CA ARG A 104 2.57 -6.80 11.48
C ARG A 104 3.72 -7.08 12.44
N ARG A 105 3.65 -6.52 13.65
CA ARG A 105 4.67 -6.71 14.69
C ARG A 105 4.84 -8.18 15.07
N ALA A 106 3.73 -8.94 15.13
CA ALA A 106 3.76 -10.38 15.38
C ALA A 106 4.52 -11.12 14.27
N THR A 107 4.19 -10.85 13.00
CA THR A 107 4.90 -11.41 11.83
C THR A 107 6.39 -11.09 11.84
N ALA A 108 6.77 -9.82 12.03
CA ALA A 108 8.17 -9.42 12.13
C ALA A 108 8.93 -10.15 13.24
N THR A 109 8.26 -10.39 14.38
CA THR A 109 8.84 -11.11 15.51
C THR A 109 9.07 -12.58 15.17
N ALA A 110 8.08 -13.23 14.54
CA ALA A 110 8.18 -14.62 14.10
C ALA A 110 9.29 -14.82 13.06
N VAL A 111 9.36 -13.95 12.03
CA VAL A 111 10.43 -13.99 11.01
C VAL A 111 11.81 -13.83 11.64
N LYS A 112 11.99 -12.84 12.52
CA LYS A 112 13.27 -12.63 13.22
C LYS A 112 13.66 -13.82 14.07
N ALA A 113 12.72 -14.44 14.78
CA ALA A 113 12.97 -15.62 15.59
C ALA A 113 13.39 -16.81 14.72
N ARG A 114 12.69 -17.04 13.61
CA ARG A 114 12.96 -18.14 12.66
C ARG A 114 14.35 -18.04 12.02
N LEU A 115 14.79 -16.84 11.67
CA LEU A 115 16.08 -16.62 10.98
C LEU A 115 17.24 -16.29 11.93
N LYS A 116 17.00 -16.30 13.25
CA LYS A 116 18.00 -15.96 14.26
C LYS A 116 19.20 -16.91 14.20
N GLY A 117 20.40 -16.35 14.15
CA GLY A 117 21.65 -17.12 14.12
C GLY A 117 22.00 -17.71 12.76
N GLY A 118 21.18 -17.49 11.73
CA GLY A 118 21.49 -17.84 10.34
C GLY A 118 22.33 -16.78 9.62
N ALA A 119 22.56 -16.99 8.32
CA ALA A 119 23.31 -16.08 7.45
C ALA A 119 22.49 -14.89 6.91
N VAL A 120 21.19 -14.82 7.24
CA VAL A 120 20.27 -13.79 6.74
C VAL A 120 20.23 -12.61 7.71
N THR A 121 20.52 -11.42 7.21
CA THR A 121 20.28 -10.17 7.92
C THR A 121 18.82 -9.75 7.73
N VAL A 122 18.08 -9.62 8.83
CA VAL A 122 16.67 -9.19 8.82
C VAL A 122 16.56 -7.73 9.28
N SER A 123 16.13 -6.85 8.37
CA SER A 123 15.79 -5.46 8.65
C SER A 123 14.27 -5.30 8.75
N VAL A 124 13.80 -4.55 9.74
CA VAL A 124 12.36 -4.30 9.93
C VAL A 124 12.15 -2.83 10.28
N ASN A 125 11.37 -2.13 9.44
CA ASN A 125 10.99 -0.74 9.64
C ASN A 125 9.45 -0.62 9.65
N GLY A 126 8.92 0.29 10.46
CA GLY A 126 7.47 0.57 10.47
C GLY A 126 6.58 -0.60 10.94
N ALA A 127 7.07 -1.51 11.79
CA ALA A 127 6.26 -2.64 12.26
C ALA A 127 5.08 -2.21 13.16
N LYS A 128 3.86 -2.50 12.72
CA LYS A 128 2.60 -2.02 13.32
C LYS A 128 2.02 -3.01 14.32
N SER A 129 1.44 -2.51 15.41
CA SER A 129 0.71 -3.34 16.38
C SER A 129 -0.68 -3.69 15.85
N GLU A 130 -1.29 -4.77 16.35
CA GLU A 130 -2.68 -5.12 15.98
C GLU A 130 -3.67 -3.99 16.30
N ALA A 131 -3.46 -3.26 17.41
CA ALA A 131 -4.27 -2.09 17.75
C ALA A 131 -4.14 -0.96 16.72
N TRP A 132 -2.94 -0.71 16.20
CA TRP A 132 -2.73 0.29 15.15
C TRP A 132 -3.40 -0.15 13.84
N LEU A 133 -3.22 -1.43 13.46
CA LEU A 133 -3.80 -2.00 12.25
C LEU A 133 -5.33 -1.95 12.31
N ALA A 134 -5.96 -2.37 13.41
CA ALA A 134 -7.41 -2.31 13.59
C ALA A 134 -7.97 -0.88 13.45
N ALA A 135 -7.18 0.15 13.77
CA ALA A 135 -7.59 1.55 13.69
C ALA A 135 -7.30 2.22 12.34
N HIS A 136 -6.23 1.81 11.63
CA HIS A 136 -5.69 2.56 10.48
C HIS A 136 -5.51 1.73 9.21
N MET A 137 -5.71 0.41 9.22
CA MET A 137 -5.47 -0.47 8.05
C MET A 137 -6.14 0.08 6.80
N ASP A 138 -7.45 0.32 6.86
CA ASP A 138 -8.23 0.77 5.70
C ASP A 138 -8.22 2.29 5.53
N ASN A 139 -7.38 3.02 6.28
CA ASN A 139 -7.26 4.46 6.14
C ASN A 139 -6.22 4.78 5.06
N PRO A 140 -6.58 5.52 4.00
CA PRO A 140 -5.64 5.86 2.94
C PRO A 140 -4.60 6.90 3.36
N PHE A 141 -4.82 7.65 4.45
CA PHE A 141 -3.85 8.61 5.00
C PHE A 141 -3.00 8.01 6.13
N ARG A 142 -3.05 6.69 6.36
CA ARG A 142 -2.33 6.04 7.47
C ARG A 142 -0.81 6.28 7.44
N ASP A 143 -0.24 6.48 6.27
CA ASP A 143 1.20 6.67 6.08
C ASP A 143 1.63 8.11 6.44
N TRP A 144 0.71 9.08 6.38
CA TRP A 144 0.98 10.47 6.78
C TRP A 144 1.30 10.57 8.28
N VAL A 145 0.88 9.58 9.07
CA VAL A 145 1.18 9.47 10.51
C VAL A 145 2.68 9.28 10.74
N GLU A 146 3.40 8.66 9.80
CA GLU A 146 4.84 8.44 9.92
C GLU A 146 5.64 9.74 9.68
N ASP A 147 5.16 10.61 8.80
CA ASP A 147 5.79 11.89 8.49
C ASP A 147 5.50 12.94 9.58
N SER A 148 4.27 12.96 10.09
CA SER A 148 3.89 13.75 11.26
C SER A 148 2.69 13.14 11.96
N GLU A 149 2.87 12.70 13.21
CA GLU A 149 1.83 12.00 13.97
C GLU A 149 0.55 12.84 14.10
N ALA A 150 0.69 14.13 14.46
CA ALA A 150 -0.46 15.02 14.65
C ALA A 150 -1.22 15.26 13.33
N PHE A 151 -0.49 15.57 12.26
CA PHE A 151 -1.06 15.83 10.93
C PHE A 151 -1.73 14.57 10.36
N GLY A 152 -1.04 13.43 10.40
CA GLY A 152 -1.58 12.16 9.91
C GLY A 152 -2.79 11.69 10.71
N GLN A 153 -2.81 11.89 12.04
CA GLN A 153 -3.99 11.59 12.85
C GLN A 153 -5.18 12.49 12.48
N ALA A 154 -4.94 13.78 12.22
CA ALA A 154 -5.98 14.71 11.76
C ALA A 154 -6.54 14.28 10.39
N ALA A 155 -5.68 13.96 9.42
CA ALA A 155 -6.10 13.46 8.11
C ALA A 155 -6.86 12.12 8.21
N CYS A 156 -6.38 11.18 9.05
CA CYS A 156 -7.08 9.92 9.30
C CYS A 156 -8.47 10.15 9.91
N ALA A 157 -8.61 11.08 10.85
CA ALA A 157 -9.88 11.43 11.47
C ALA A 157 -10.84 12.08 10.46
N ALA A 158 -10.34 12.98 9.61
CA ALA A 158 -11.08 13.61 8.52
C ALA A 158 -11.65 12.58 7.55
N TYR A 159 -10.81 11.64 7.09
CA TYR A 159 -11.26 10.53 6.26
C TYR A 159 -12.33 9.69 6.94
N ASN A 160 -12.12 9.30 8.20
CA ASN A 160 -13.08 8.48 8.93
C ASN A 160 -14.44 9.19 9.12
N ARG A 161 -14.45 10.51 9.30
CA ARG A 161 -15.68 11.32 9.34
C ARG A 161 -16.36 11.36 7.98
N ALA A 162 -15.62 11.66 6.92
CA ALA A 162 -16.15 11.70 5.55
C ALA A 162 -16.71 10.33 5.13
N ARG A 163 -15.98 9.25 5.37
CA ARG A 163 -16.43 7.87 5.10
C ARG A 163 -17.72 7.54 5.83
N ARG A 164 -17.83 7.84 7.14
CA ARG A 164 -19.08 7.63 7.89
C ARG A 164 -20.25 8.44 7.33
N ALA A 165 -20.00 9.68 6.92
CA ALA A 165 -21.03 10.51 6.30
C ALA A 165 -21.48 9.94 4.95
N VAL A 166 -20.53 9.51 4.10
CA VAL A 166 -20.78 8.83 2.83
C VAL A 166 -21.59 7.54 3.04
N ASP A 167 -21.17 6.67 3.97
CA ASP A 167 -21.81 5.39 4.27
C ASP A 167 -23.24 5.55 4.83
N ALA A 168 -23.57 6.73 5.40
CA ALA A 168 -24.90 7.03 5.93
C ALA A 168 -25.89 7.54 4.87
N ILE A 169 -25.44 7.85 3.64
CA ILE A 169 -26.31 8.36 2.58
C ILE A 169 -27.09 7.19 1.96
N ALA A 170 -28.42 7.22 2.09
CA ALA A 170 -29.27 6.21 1.47
C ALA A 170 -29.23 6.33 -0.07
N PRO A 171 -29.14 5.20 -0.82
CA PRO A 171 -29.04 5.25 -2.28
C PRO A 171 -30.18 6.01 -2.97
N GLU A 172 -31.38 5.94 -2.42
CA GLU A 172 -32.61 6.55 -2.96
C GLU A 172 -32.97 7.89 -2.29
N ALA A 173 -32.06 8.49 -1.51
CA ALA A 173 -32.33 9.76 -0.85
C ALA A 173 -32.53 10.88 -1.90
N PRO A 174 -33.61 11.68 -1.80
CA PRO A 174 -33.89 12.75 -2.76
C PRO A 174 -32.82 13.86 -2.75
N ASP A 175 -32.10 14.05 -1.63
CA ASP A 175 -31.00 15.00 -1.46
C ASP A 175 -29.62 14.33 -1.49
N ARG A 176 -29.52 13.12 -2.06
CA ARG A 176 -28.28 12.32 -2.10
C ARG A 176 -27.07 13.10 -2.61
N LEU A 177 -27.25 13.88 -3.68
CA LEU A 177 -26.14 14.62 -4.28
C LEU A 177 -25.65 15.76 -3.37
N ASP A 178 -26.57 16.50 -2.75
CA ASP A 178 -26.21 17.56 -1.79
C ASP A 178 -25.56 16.97 -0.53
N ALA A 179 -26.04 15.81 -0.06
CA ALA A 179 -25.42 15.09 1.05
C ALA A 179 -24.00 14.60 0.70
N ALA A 180 -23.81 14.11 -0.53
CA ALA A 180 -22.51 13.71 -1.06
C ALA A 180 -21.55 14.90 -1.10
N GLU A 181 -21.98 16.03 -1.66
CA GLU A 181 -21.18 17.25 -1.72
C GLU A 181 -20.76 17.71 -0.32
N ARG A 182 -21.69 17.76 0.63
CA ARG A 182 -21.38 18.15 2.03
C ARG A 182 -20.35 17.22 2.66
N ALA A 183 -20.49 15.91 2.50
CA ALA A 183 -19.57 14.93 3.07
C ALA A 183 -18.16 15.05 2.46
N LEU A 184 -18.10 15.17 1.12
CA LEU A 184 -16.85 15.26 0.38
C LEU A 184 -16.13 16.60 0.60
N ARG A 185 -16.85 17.73 0.56
CA ARG A 185 -16.27 19.04 0.89
C ARG A 185 -15.86 19.13 2.37
N GLY A 186 -16.55 18.40 3.25
CA GLY A 186 -16.13 18.25 4.65
C GLY A 186 -14.74 17.65 4.79
N LEU A 187 -14.40 16.62 4.00
CA LEU A 187 -13.05 16.06 3.94
C LEU A 187 -12.03 17.13 3.56
N VAL A 188 -12.28 17.85 2.45
CA VAL A 188 -11.37 18.89 1.95
C VAL A 188 -11.19 20.02 2.98
N ALA A 189 -12.27 20.42 3.65
CA ALA A 189 -12.21 21.44 4.68
C ALA A 189 -11.37 21.01 5.89
N GLU A 190 -11.52 19.77 6.38
CA GLU A 190 -10.69 19.27 7.48
C GLU A 190 -9.21 19.11 7.07
N LEU A 191 -8.94 18.70 5.83
CA LEU A 191 -7.57 18.64 5.30
C LEU A 191 -6.95 20.04 5.15
N ASN A 192 -7.72 21.05 4.72
CA ASN A 192 -7.24 22.44 4.71
C ASN A 192 -6.87 22.93 6.12
N VAL A 193 -7.64 22.56 7.15
CA VAL A 193 -7.33 22.94 8.54
C VAL A 193 -6.03 22.26 8.98
N ALA A 194 -5.88 20.97 8.71
CA ALA A 194 -4.66 20.24 9.02
C ALA A 194 -3.44 20.84 8.30
N ASP A 195 -3.60 21.26 7.04
CA ASP A 195 -2.52 21.90 6.30
C ASP A 195 -2.23 23.34 6.75
N ASP A 196 -3.25 24.13 7.08
CA ASP A 196 -3.04 25.47 7.66
C ASP A 196 -2.21 25.38 8.98
N GLU A 197 -2.40 24.31 9.77
CA GLU A 197 -1.70 24.08 11.02
C GLU A 197 -0.28 23.52 10.85
N HIS A 198 -0.06 22.67 9.83
CA HIS A 198 1.18 21.90 9.70
C HIS A 198 2.01 22.25 8.46
N GLY A 199 1.40 22.75 7.38
CA GLY A 199 2.04 23.13 6.12
C GLY A 199 2.71 21.96 5.40
N LEU A 200 2.08 20.77 5.43
CA LEU A 200 2.68 19.51 4.98
C LEU A 200 2.09 18.96 3.69
N ILE A 201 0.93 19.45 3.23
CA ILE A 201 0.32 18.98 1.99
C ILE A 201 1.08 19.55 0.79
N ASP A 202 2.06 18.75 0.33
CA ASP A 202 2.80 19.01 -0.89
C ASP A 202 2.07 18.46 -2.14
N THR A 203 2.78 18.41 -3.27
CA THR A 203 2.21 17.88 -4.52
C THR A 203 1.81 16.40 -4.40
N ASN A 204 2.59 15.59 -3.69
CA ASN A 204 2.31 14.16 -3.53
C ASN A 204 1.10 13.93 -2.61
N TYR A 205 1.04 14.62 -1.47
CA TYR A 205 -0.10 14.53 -0.56
C TYR A 205 -1.38 15.06 -1.20
N ARG A 206 -1.29 16.11 -2.03
CA ARG A 206 -2.44 16.62 -2.78
C ARG A 206 -2.97 15.58 -3.76
N GLU A 207 -2.11 14.87 -4.48
CA GLU A 207 -2.51 13.78 -5.39
C GLU A 207 -3.17 12.62 -4.63
N GLN A 208 -2.65 12.27 -3.46
CA GLN A 208 -3.27 11.26 -2.59
C GLN A 208 -4.64 11.71 -2.07
N ALA A 209 -4.76 12.95 -1.61
CA ALA A 209 -6.04 13.53 -1.18
C ALA A 209 -7.07 13.53 -2.31
N TRP A 210 -6.65 13.85 -3.54
CA TRP A 210 -7.49 13.78 -4.73
C TRP A 210 -7.96 12.34 -5.03
N ALA A 211 -7.05 11.37 -4.99
CA ALA A 211 -7.39 9.96 -5.22
C ALA A 211 -8.42 9.46 -4.18
N VAL A 212 -8.21 9.76 -2.90
CA VAL A 212 -9.14 9.42 -1.82
C VAL A 212 -10.51 10.07 -1.99
N PHE A 213 -10.52 11.35 -2.38
CA PHE A 213 -11.75 12.07 -2.66
C PHE A 213 -12.52 11.43 -3.82
N CYS A 214 -11.84 11.09 -4.91
CA CYS A 214 -12.42 10.38 -6.05
C CYS A 214 -13.01 9.04 -5.65
N ASP A 215 -12.32 8.25 -4.82
CA ASP A 215 -12.80 6.94 -4.40
C ASP A 215 -14.03 7.00 -3.51
N LEU A 216 -14.11 7.99 -2.62
CA LEU A 216 -15.34 8.27 -1.87
C LEU A 216 -16.49 8.71 -2.79
N ALA A 217 -16.21 9.54 -3.79
CA ALA A 217 -17.21 10.01 -4.75
C ALA A 217 -17.74 8.88 -5.67
N LYS A 218 -16.87 7.97 -6.10
CA LYS A 218 -17.23 6.77 -6.89
C LYS A 218 -18.24 5.89 -6.17
N ARG A 219 -18.11 5.70 -4.84
CA ARG A 219 -19.07 4.94 -4.02
C ARG A 219 -20.48 5.52 -4.09
N LEU A 220 -20.58 6.83 -4.27
CA LEU A 220 -21.83 7.55 -4.41
C LEU A 220 -22.26 7.76 -5.86
N CYS A 221 -21.51 7.24 -6.83
CA CYS A 221 -21.75 7.42 -8.26
C CYS A 221 -21.85 8.89 -8.68
N VAL A 222 -21.08 9.78 -8.03
CA VAL A 222 -21.04 11.21 -8.37
C VAL A 222 -20.38 11.37 -9.75
N PRO A 223 -20.96 12.16 -10.67
CA PRO A 223 -20.35 12.45 -11.97
C PRO A 223 -18.96 13.10 -11.83
N GLU A 224 -17.99 12.63 -12.61
CA GLU A 224 -16.59 13.10 -12.55
C GLU A 224 -16.45 14.62 -12.68
N THR A 225 -17.26 15.26 -13.53
CA THR A 225 -17.25 16.72 -13.70
C THR A 225 -17.60 17.48 -12.42
N GLN A 226 -18.46 16.91 -11.56
CA GLN A 226 -18.79 17.50 -10.26
C GLN A 226 -17.69 17.22 -9.24
N VAL A 227 -17.11 16.01 -9.26
CA VAL A 227 -16.01 15.63 -8.36
C VAL A 227 -14.84 16.61 -8.48
N THR A 228 -14.41 16.92 -9.71
CA THR A 228 -13.32 17.88 -9.95
C THR A 228 -13.67 19.27 -9.42
N SER A 229 -14.84 19.82 -9.76
CA SER A 229 -15.27 21.14 -9.28
C SER A 229 -15.33 21.20 -7.75
N TRP A 230 -15.91 20.20 -7.09
CA TRP A 230 -16.06 20.19 -5.63
C TRP A 230 -14.72 20.15 -4.90
N PHE A 231 -13.75 19.42 -5.42
CA PHE A 231 -12.42 19.34 -4.85
C PHE A 231 -11.62 20.63 -5.08
N ASP A 232 -11.57 21.11 -6.33
CA ASP A 232 -10.74 22.26 -6.70
C ASP A 232 -11.26 23.58 -6.12
N GLU A 233 -12.57 23.77 -6.03
CA GLU A 233 -13.14 24.99 -5.41
C GLU A 233 -12.91 25.06 -3.90
N GLY A 234 -12.83 23.90 -3.24
CA GLY A 234 -12.76 23.80 -1.79
C GLY A 234 -11.34 23.77 -1.23
N ARG A 235 -10.35 23.29 -1.99
CA ARG A 235 -8.99 23.08 -1.49
C ARG A 235 -8.17 24.37 -1.50
N ARG A 236 -7.36 24.54 -0.46
CA ARG A 236 -6.38 25.63 -0.30
C ARG A 236 -4.94 25.11 -0.28
N PHE A 237 -4.77 23.79 -0.17
CA PHE A 237 -3.52 23.06 -0.28
C PHE A 237 -3.21 22.59 -1.70
#